data_AF-A0A1W1Y0X4-F1
#
_entry.id   AF-A0A1W1Y0X4-F1
#
_cell.length_a   1.000
_cell.length_b   1.000
_cell.length_c   1.000
_cell.angle_alpha   90.00
_cell.angle_beta   90.00
_cell.angle_gamma   90.00
#
_symmetry.space_group_name_H-M   'P 1'
#
loop_
_entity.id
_entity.type
_entity.pdbx_description
1 polymer ?
#
loop_
_entity_poly.entity_id
_entity_poly.type
_entity_poly.pdbx_seq_one_letter_code
_entity_poly.pdbx_strand_id
1 'polypeptide(L)'
;MADLLPAPATARALALQLSDLEAGTPRQWYWLEIAAVQAQSPARRHAGLWLLRHAGIALLWPWLHRAGLPGLALYERSIAPLWQRHAQLLADGAMLCTALPALLAGFARLPATQAFLAWLLMLGGLVWHVVRTKAPQRPAADRDDTETDEQPGPEDSVGLTGQLLAAGTSPGEALALIAALRARPDSAWASLLPRLPALAPPPPRARTRRMLNGLGWLAGSLPGTLLISWLPSPFALPVATTACALLTWRAKGPAGGALIVLTALLAYACGRLGHVL
;
A
#
# COMPACT_ATOMS: atom_id res chain seq x y z
N MET A 1 7.40 11.54 16.17
CA MET A 1 6.15 10.75 16.11
C MET A 1 6.44 9.28 15.80
N ALA A 2 7.46 8.68 16.41
CA ALA A 2 7.72 7.24 16.34
C ALA A 2 6.89 6.45 17.39
N ASP A 3 6.35 7.14 18.41
CA ASP A 3 5.72 6.52 19.59
C ASP A 3 4.18 6.53 19.61
N LEU A 4 3.51 6.94 18.53
CA LEU A 4 2.04 6.83 18.41
C LEU A 4 1.60 5.59 17.61
N LEU A 5 2.54 4.75 17.20
CA LEU A 5 2.24 3.49 16.52
C LEU A 5 2.18 2.36 17.55
N PRO A 6 1.20 1.45 17.46
CA PRO A 6 1.08 0.34 18.40
C PRO A 6 2.40 -0.44 18.41
N ALA A 7 2.94 -0.69 19.61
CA ALA A 7 4.08 -1.57 19.82
C ALA A 7 3.90 -2.83 18.95
N PRO A 8 4.95 -3.29 18.24
CA PRO A 8 4.80 -4.35 17.25
C PRO A 8 4.15 -5.56 17.91
N ALA A 9 2.98 -5.94 17.40
CA ALA A 9 2.41 -7.24 17.75
C ALA A 9 3.50 -8.28 17.47
N THR A 10 3.64 -9.27 18.36
CA THR A 10 4.68 -10.28 18.21
C THR A 10 4.52 -10.95 16.85
N ALA A 11 5.62 -11.21 16.16
CA ALA A 11 5.58 -11.72 14.80
C ALA A 11 4.79 -13.06 14.72
N ARG A 12 4.75 -13.84 15.81
CA ARG A 12 3.87 -15.01 15.98
C ARG A 12 2.39 -14.63 15.93
N ALA A 13 1.96 -13.63 16.70
CA ALA A 13 0.56 -13.20 16.75
C ALA A 13 0.10 -12.64 15.40
N LEU A 14 0.97 -11.92 14.69
CA LEU A 14 0.69 -11.44 13.34
C LEU A 14 0.57 -12.59 12.34
N ALA A 15 1.47 -13.58 12.38
CA ALA A 15 1.40 -14.76 11.54
C ALA A 15 0.13 -15.57 11.79
N LEU A 16 -0.27 -15.76 13.06
CA LEU A 16 -1.54 -16.42 13.40
C LEU A 16 -2.76 -15.64 12.87
N GLN A 17 -2.79 -14.31 13.03
CA GLN A 17 -3.88 -13.50 12.51
C GLN A 17 -3.94 -13.52 10.98
N LEU A 18 -2.79 -13.59 10.29
CA LEU A 18 -2.73 -13.76 8.84
C LEU A 18 -3.21 -15.15 8.42
N SER A 19 -2.89 -16.18 9.20
CA SER A 19 -3.45 -17.52 9.01
C SER A 19 -4.98 -17.50 9.10
N ASP A 20 -5.54 -16.85 10.11
CA ASP A 20 -6.99 -16.70 10.27
C ASP A 20 -7.64 -15.93 9.10
N LEU A 21 -6.96 -14.93 8.55
CA LEU A 21 -7.45 -14.16 7.39
C LEU A 21 -7.39 -14.94 6.07
N GLU A 22 -6.45 -15.88 5.98
CA GLU A 22 -6.26 -16.76 4.82
C GLU A 22 -6.93 -18.12 5.05
N ALA A 23 -7.83 -18.24 6.04
CA ALA A 23 -8.51 -19.48 6.39
C ALA A 23 -9.24 -20.08 5.19
N GLY A 24 -9.11 -21.39 5.01
CA GLY A 24 -9.64 -22.10 3.84
C GLY A 24 -8.79 -21.95 2.58
N THR A 25 -7.55 -21.44 2.69
CA THR A 25 -6.59 -21.42 1.58
C THR A 25 -5.29 -22.10 1.97
N PRO A 26 -4.49 -22.60 1.02
CA PRO A 26 -3.15 -23.15 1.29
C PRO A 26 -2.21 -22.19 2.04
N ARG A 27 -2.42 -20.87 1.91
CA ARG A 27 -1.64 -19.85 2.62
C ARG A 27 -1.89 -19.85 4.13
N GLN A 28 -3.01 -20.39 4.60
CA GLN A 28 -3.28 -20.59 6.03
C GLN A 28 -2.15 -21.40 6.67
N TRP A 29 -1.77 -22.52 6.06
CA TRP A 29 -0.74 -23.42 6.56
C TRP A 29 0.65 -22.85 6.44
N TYR A 30 0.94 -22.10 5.38
CA TYR A 30 2.19 -21.35 5.24
C TYR A 30 2.43 -20.44 6.47
N TRP A 31 1.41 -19.70 6.88
CA TRP A 31 1.50 -18.84 8.05
C TRP A 31 1.59 -19.60 9.37
N LEU A 32 0.94 -20.76 9.49
CA LEU A 32 1.05 -21.62 10.69
C LEU A 32 2.46 -22.20 10.85
N GLU A 33 3.08 -22.63 9.76
CA GLU A 33 4.46 -23.14 9.77
C GLU A 33 5.46 -22.05 10.22
N ILE A 34 5.25 -20.81 9.79
CA ILE A 34 6.03 -19.66 10.23
C ILE A 34 5.74 -19.31 11.70
N ALA A 35 4.47 -19.37 12.13
CA ALA A 35 4.11 -19.07 13.51
C ALA A 35 4.67 -20.11 14.50
N ALA A 36 4.76 -21.38 14.08
CA ALA A 36 5.20 -22.49 14.92
C ALA A 36 6.62 -22.31 15.47
N VAL A 37 7.53 -21.74 14.69
CA VAL A 37 8.94 -21.54 15.06
C VAL A 37 9.21 -20.22 15.79
N GLN A 38 8.20 -19.38 15.93
CA GLN A 38 8.35 -18.09 16.60
C GLN A 38 8.09 -18.18 18.10
N ALA A 39 8.88 -17.40 18.87
CA ALA A 39 8.77 -17.33 20.31
C ALA A 39 7.35 -17.00 20.76
N GLN A 40 6.86 -17.73 21.75
CA GLN A 40 5.64 -17.35 22.45
C GLN A 40 5.90 -16.05 23.22
N SER A 41 4.98 -15.12 23.13
CA SER A 41 5.04 -13.87 23.86
C SER A 41 3.64 -13.47 24.26
N PRO A 42 3.46 -12.87 25.45
CA PRO A 42 2.14 -12.54 25.97
C PRO A 42 1.41 -11.61 24.99
N ALA A 43 0.27 -12.08 24.49
CA ALA A 43 -0.55 -11.32 23.57
C ALA A 43 -1.17 -10.12 24.30
N ARG A 44 -0.72 -8.91 23.99
CA ARG A 44 -1.44 -7.70 24.36
C ARG A 44 -2.48 -7.39 23.27
N ARG A 45 -3.57 -6.71 23.62
CA ARG A 45 -4.53 -6.23 22.62
C ARG A 45 -3.83 -5.16 21.78
N HIS A 46 -3.55 -5.47 20.52
CA HIS A 46 -2.82 -4.58 19.63
C HIS A 46 -3.75 -4.00 18.56
N ALA A 47 -3.75 -2.67 18.43
CA ALA A 47 -4.47 -1.99 17.34
C ALA A 47 -4.04 -2.52 15.96
N GLY A 48 -2.79 -2.96 15.80
CA GLY A 48 -2.30 -3.59 14.56
C GLY A 48 -3.05 -4.87 14.17
N LEU A 49 -3.47 -5.70 15.12
CA LEU A 49 -4.27 -6.90 14.87
C LEU A 49 -5.70 -6.54 14.43
N TRP A 50 -6.30 -5.54 15.09
CA TRP A 50 -7.62 -5.02 14.72
C TRP A 50 -7.59 -4.40 13.32
N LEU A 51 -6.60 -3.57 13.03
CA LEU A 51 -6.38 -2.99 11.71
C LEU A 51 -6.17 -4.09 10.66
N LEU A 52 -5.42 -5.14 10.96
CA LEU A 52 -5.17 -6.22 9.99
C LEU A 52 -6.45 -6.94 9.61
N ARG A 53 -7.35 -7.15 10.58
CA ARG A 53 -8.66 -7.79 10.34
C ARG A 53 -9.58 -6.97 9.42
N HIS A 54 -9.49 -5.64 9.47
CA HIS A 54 -10.42 -4.75 8.73
C HIS A 54 -9.81 -4.19 7.44
N ALA A 55 -8.50 -3.93 7.45
CA ALA A 55 -7.75 -3.30 6.37
C ALA A 55 -7.09 -4.34 5.44
N GLY A 56 -6.81 -5.53 5.97
CA GLY A 56 -6.09 -6.58 5.27
C GLY A 56 -4.60 -6.26 5.06
N ILE A 57 -3.89 -7.25 4.52
CA ILE A 57 -2.42 -7.19 4.33
C ILE A 57 -1.98 -6.04 3.42
N ALA A 58 -2.75 -5.73 2.37
CA ALA A 58 -2.39 -4.71 1.39
C ALA A 58 -2.26 -3.31 1.99
N LEU A 59 -3.13 -2.94 2.94
CA LEU A 59 -3.12 -1.60 3.56
C LEU A 59 -2.09 -1.48 4.67
N LEU A 60 -1.78 -2.59 5.34
CA LEU A 60 -0.78 -2.62 6.40
C LEU A 60 0.62 -2.98 5.93
N TRP A 61 0.78 -3.28 4.64
CA TRP A 61 2.04 -3.73 4.07
C TRP A 61 3.26 -2.87 4.47
N PRO A 62 3.25 -1.52 4.40
CA PRO A 62 4.43 -0.74 4.77
C PRO A 62 4.77 -0.84 6.26
N TRP A 63 3.79 -1.15 7.11
CA TRP A 63 4.02 -1.36 8.54
C TRP A 63 4.53 -2.78 8.79
N LEU A 64 3.90 -3.79 8.20
CA LEU A 64 4.32 -5.19 8.29
C LEU A 64 5.74 -5.40 7.77
N HIS A 65 6.06 -4.78 6.63
CA HIS A 65 7.39 -4.82 6.03
C HIS A 65 8.45 -4.12 6.92
N ARG A 66 8.11 -2.98 7.55
CA ARG A 66 9.01 -2.32 8.51
C ARG A 66 9.19 -3.10 9.80
N ALA A 67 8.17 -3.85 10.21
CA ALA A 67 8.23 -4.73 11.37
C ALA A 67 9.05 -6.01 11.09
N GLY A 68 9.46 -6.26 9.84
CA GLY A 68 10.27 -7.42 9.49
C GLY A 68 9.58 -8.75 9.71
N LEU A 69 8.25 -8.82 9.49
CA LEU A 69 7.51 -10.07 9.66
C LEU A 69 8.01 -11.12 8.65
N PRO A 70 8.50 -12.29 9.10
CA PRO A 70 9.01 -13.32 8.19
C PRO A 70 7.90 -13.88 7.30
N GLY A 71 8.21 -14.10 6.02
CA GLY A 71 7.31 -14.68 5.02
C GLY A 71 6.49 -13.67 4.24
N LEU A 72 6.65 -12.37 4.52
CA LEU A 72 6.00 -11.32 3.74
C LEU A 72 6.46 -11.30 2.28
N ALA A 73 7.69 -11.73 1.99
CA ALA A 73 8.24 -11.73 0.63
C ALA A 73 7.31 -12.38 -0.41
N LEU A 74 6.48 -13.35 0.00
CA LEU A 74 5.45 -13.98 -0.83
C LEU A 74 4.49 -12.96 -1.47
N TYR A 75 4.19 -11.85 -0.78
CA TYR A 75 3.24 -10.84 -1.23
C TYR A 75 3.88 -9.65 -1.95
N GLU A 76 5.20 -9.54 -1.93
CA GLU A 76 5.92 -8.36 -2.44
C GLU A 76 5.57 -8.05 -3.89
N ARG A 77 5.58 -9.07 -4.76
CA ARG A 77 5.24 -8.93 -6.18
C ARG A 77 3.83 -8.41 -6.42
N SER A 78 2.87 -8.75 -5.54
CA SER A 78 1.46 -8.38 -5.69
C SER A 78 1.12 -7.02 -5.06
N ILE A 79 1.81 -6.64 -3.99
CA ILE A 79 1.48 -5.45 -3.18
C ILE A 79 2.42 -4.27 -3.46
N ALA A 80 3.72 -4.51 -3.74
CA ALA A 80 4.67 -3.42 -3.98
C ALA A 80 4.24 -2.47 -5.12
N PRO A 81 3.71 -2.94 -6.27
CA PRO A 81 3.23 -2.05 -7.32
C PRO A 81 2.09 -1.12 -6.86
N LEU A 82 1.24 -1.58 -5.93
CA LEU A 82 0.16 -0.75 -5.38
C LEU A 82 0.70 0.42 -4.58
N TRP A 83 1.72 0.16 -3.74
CA TRP A 83 2.32 1.20 -2.90
C TRP A 83 3.22 2.14 -3.69
N GLN A 84 3.89 1.66 -4.74
CA GLN A 84 4.58 2.51 -5.70
C GLN A 84 3.58 3.46 -6.39
N ARG A 85 2.43 2.94 -6.82
CA ARG A 85 1.36 3.78 -7.41
C ARG A 85 0.79 4.77 -6.40
N HIS A 86 0.56 4.36 -5.17
CA HIS A 86 0.10 5.23 -4.08
C HIS A 86 1.08 6.39 -3.84
N ALA A 87 2.38 6.08 -3.71
CA ALA A 87 3.42 7.09 -3.54
C ALA A 87 3.53 8.04 -4.74
N GLN A 88 3.32 7.53 -5.95
CA GLN A 88 3.25 8.36 -7.16
C GLN A 88 2.07 9.32 -7.11
N LEU A 89 0.86 8.84 -6.79
CA LEU A 89 -0.34 9.68 -6.72
C LEU A 89 -0.27 10.74 -5.62
N LEU A 90 0.41 10.41 -4.51
CA LEU A 90 0.73 11.39 -3.47
C LEU A 90 1.61 12.51 -4.02
N ALA A 91 2.69 12.17 -4.73
CA ALA A 91 3.58 13.16 -5.32
C ALA A 91 2.87 13.99 -6.39
N ASP A 92 2.07 13.36 -7.25
CA ASP A 92 1.30 14.05 -8.30
C ASP A 92 0.29 15.05 -7.69
N GLY A 93 -0.45 14.62 -6.67
CA GLY A 93 -1.38 15.49 -5.95
C GLY A 93 -0.69 16.66 -5.25
N ALA A 94 0.44 16.39 -4.57
CA ALA A 94 1.27 17.42 -3.93
C ALA A 94 1.85 18.42 -4.94
N MET A 95 2.27 17.95 -6.11
CA MET A 95 2.82 18.79 -7.18
C MET A 95 1.75 19.68 -7.79
N LEU A 96 0.59 19.11 -8.14
CA LEU A 96 -0.50 19.84 -8.77
C LEU A 96 -1.14 20.89 -7.84
N CYS A 97 -1.35 20.53 -6.57
CA CYS A 97 -1.94 21.44 -5.57
C CYS A 97 -0.95 22.50 -5.04
N THR A 98 0.33 22.44 -5.40
CA THR A 98 1.28 23.54 -5.14
C THR A 98 1.56 24.35 -6.40
N ALA A 99 1.72 23.70 -7.56
CA ALA A 99 2.02 24.37 -8.82
C ALA A 99 0.87 25.25 -9.34
N LEU A 100 -0.38 24.79 -9.29
CA LEU A 100 -1.51 25.57 -9.79
C LEU A 100 -1.73 26.85 -8.96
N PRO A 101 -1.79 26.79 -7.62
CA PRO A 101 -1.83 27.99 -6.79
C PRO A 101 -0.62 28.90 -6.97
N ALA A 102 0.58 28.34 -7.14
CA ALA A 102 1.79 29.14 -7.40
C ALA A 102 1.71 29.91 -8.73
N LEU A 103 1.25 29.27 -9.80
CA LEU A 103 1.01 29.92 -11.09
C LEU A 103 0.01 31.08 -10.96
N LEU A 104 -1.11 30.84 -10.28
CA LEU A 104 -2.15 31.85 -10.05
C LEU A 104 -1.65 33.02 -9.18
N ALA A 105 -0.83 32.74 -8.17
CA ALA A 105 -0.15 33.76 -7.39
C ALA A 105 0.81 34.59 -8.24
N GLY A 106 1.50 33.97 -9.20
CA GLY A 106 2.31 34.68 -10.20
C GLY A 106 1.49 35.66 -11.05
N PHE A 107 0.27 35.28 -11.43
CA PHE A 107 -0.69 36.17 -12.08
C PHE A 107 -1.37 37.20 -11.15
N ALA A 108 -0.89 37.34 -9.91
CA ALA A 108 -1.47 38.21 -8.89
C ALA A 108 -2.97 37.95 -8.63
N ARG A 109 -3.44 36.71 -8.85
CA ARG A 109 -4.84 36.33 -8.58
C ARG A 109 -5.09 36.27 -7.08
N LEU A 110 -6.32 36.57 -6.68
CA LEU A 110 -6.74 36.60 -5.28
C LEU A 110 -6.51 35.23 -4.60
N PRO A 111 -6.07 35.20 -3.31
CA PRO A 111 -5.88 33.96 -2.57
C PRO A 111 -7.13 33.07 -2.53
N ALA A 112 -8.33 33.66 -2.51
CA ALA A 112 -9.59 32.92 -2.56
C ALA A 112 -9.74 32.09 -3.86
N THR A 113 -9.35 32.65 -5.00
CA THR A 113 -9.37 31.93 -6.29
C THR A 113 -8.36 30.79 -6.30
N GLN A 114 -7.18 31.00 -5.70
CA GLN A 114 -6.15 29.98 -5.57
C GLN A 114 -6.66 28.79 -4.74
N ALA A 115 -7.26 29.08 -3.57
CA ALA A 115 -7.85 28.07 -2.70
C ALA A 115 -9.01 27.32 -3.38
N PHE A 116 -9.92 28.04 -4.05
CA PHE A 116 -11.04 27.44 -4.77
C PHE A 116 -10.57 26.46 -5.86
N LEU A 117 -9.60 26.85 -6.68
CA LEU A 117 -9.07 25.97 -7.73
C LEU A 117 -8.27 24.79 -7.16
N ALA A 118 -7.57 24.97 -6.03
CA ALA A 118 -6.92 23.87 -5.33
C ALA A 118 -7.94 22.84 -4.83
N TRP A 119 -9.05 23.27 -4.24
CA TRP A 119 -10.16 22.38 -3.83
C TRP A 119 -10.80 21.67 -5.02
N LEU A 120 -11.06 22.38 -6.12
CA LEU A 120 -11.63 21.80 -7.33
C LEU A 120 -10.70 20.71 -7.90
N LEU A 121 -9.40 20.98 -7.95
CA LEU A 121 -8.39 20.02 -8.39
C LEU A 121 -8.33 18.81 -7.45
N MET A 122 -8.35 19.03 -6.14
CA MET A 122 -8.34 17.97 -5.14
C MET A 122 -9.56 17.05 -5.27
N LEU A 123 -10.77 17.60 -5.37
CA LEU A 123 -12.00 16.81 -5.52
C LEU A 123 -12.08 16.13 -6.91
N GLY A 124 -11.77 16.88 -7.97
CA GLY A 124 -11.78 16.37 -9.34
C GLY A 124 -10.79 15.23 -9.55
N GLY A 125 -9.56 15.38 -9.04
CA GLY A 125 -8.54 14.34 -9.08
C GLY A 125 -8.92 13.10 -8.28
N LEU A 126 -9.57 13.26 -7.12
CA LEU A 126 -10.08 12.14 -6.33
C LEU A 126 -11.11 11.32 -7.13
N VAL A 127 -12.12 11.99 -7.68
CA VAL A 127 -13.15 11.34 -8.50
C VAL A 127 -12.52 10.68 -9.72
N TRP A 128 -11.64 11.38 -10.42
CA TRP A 128 -10.94 10.87 -11.59
C TRP A 128 -10.19 9.58 -11.28
N HIS A 129 -9.38 9.56 -10.22
CA HIS A 129 -8.61 8.38 -9.86
C HIS A 129 -9.49 7.23 -9.39
N VAL A 130 -10.55 7.48 -8.63
CA VAL A 130 -11.48 6.43 -8.20
C VAL A 130 -12.20 5.80 -9.39
N VAL A 131 -12.68 6.61 -10.35
CA VAL A 131 -13.41 6.13 -11.54
C VAL A 131 -12.50 5.45 -12.56
N ARG A 132 -11.30 5.99 -12.81
CA ARG A 132 -10.34 5.44 -13.80
C ARG A 132 -9.61 4.20 -13.31
N THR A 133 -9.70 3.85 -12.03
CA THR A 133 -9.07 2.62 -11.51
C THR A 133 -9.82 1.41 -12.06
N LYS A 134 -9.39 0.89 -13.21
CA LYS A 134 -9.94 -0.33 -13.80
C LYS A 134 -9.68 -1.50 -12.86
N ALA A 135 -10.69 -2.36 -12.71
CA ALA A 135 -10.47 -3.69 -12.15
C ALA A 135 -9.50 -4.43 -13.10
N PRO A 136 -8.54 -5.22 -12.57
CA PRO A 136 -7.79 -6.11 -13.43
C PRO A 136 -8.78 -7.00 -14.21
N GLN A 137 -8.56 -7.15 -15.51
CA GLN A 137 -9.22 -8.19 -16.28
C GLN A 137 -8.85 -9.52 -15.62
N ARG A 138 -9.85 -10.19 -15.03
CA ARG A 138 -9.72 -11.60 -14.65
C ARG A 138 -9.30 -12.33 -15.95
N PRO A 139 -8.23 -13.13 -15.95
CA PRO A 139 -7.93 -13.97 -17.10
C PRO A 139 -9.21 -14.71 -17.50
N ALA A 140 -9.52 -14.73 -18.80
CA ALA A 140 -10.77 -15.31 -19.31
C ALA A 140 -10.93 -16.82 -19.03
N ALA A 141 -9.93 -17.46 -18.44
CA ALA A 141 -9.94 -18.87 -18.03
C ALA A 141 -10.78 -19.14 -16.76
N ASP A 142 -11.17 -18.11 -16.00
CA ASP A 142 -11.96 -18.23 -14.75
C ASP A 142 -13.46 -17.97 -14.96
N ARG A 143 -13.92 -18.03 -16.21
CA ARG A 143 -15.32 -17.75 -16.60
C ARG A 143 -16.13 -19.02 -16.83
N ASP A 144 -15.76 -20.10 -16.16
CA ASP A 144 -16.75 -21.15 -15.88
C ASP A 144 -17.64 -20.66 -14.75
N ASP A 145 -18.92 -20.53 -15.08
CA ASP A 145 -20.02 -20.06 -14.24
C ASP A 145 -20.38 -21.08 -13.16
N THR A 146 -19.41 -21.36 -12.28
CA THR A 146 -19.63 -22.02 -11.00
C THR A 146 -18.79 -21.30 -9.95
N GLU A 147 -19.40 -20.30 -9.30
CA GLU A 147 -19.19 -20.07 -7.87
C GLU A 147 -19.73 -21.30 -7.11
N THR A 148 -19.21 -22.49 -7.42
CA THR A 148 -19.04 -23.49 -6.37
C THR A 148 -18.08 -22.83 -5.41
N ASP A 149 -18.53 -22.55 -4.19
CA ASP A 149 -17.67 -22.58 -3.02
C ASP A 149 -16.82 -23.84 -3.19
N GLU A 150 -15.61 -23.70 -3.73
CA GLU A 150 -14.61 -24.75 -3.80
C GLU A 150 -14.28 -24.99 -2.33
N GLN A 151 -15.08 -25.87 -1.72
CA GLN A 151 -14.88 -26.27 -0.35
C GLN A 151 -13.45 -26.82 -0.31
N PRO A 152 -12.65 -26.40 0.69
CA PRO A 152 -11.28 -26.86 0.78
C PRO A 152 -11.28 -28.38 0.68
N GLY A 153 -10.51 -28.90 -0.28
CA GLY A 153 -10.41 -30.34 -0.46
C GLY A 153 -9.95 -30.99 0.85
N PRO A 154 -10.25 -32.27 1.09
CA PRO A 154 -9.74 -32.97 2.27
C PRO A 154 -8.21 -32.84 2.42
N GLU A 155 -7.48 -32.72 1.31
CA GLU A 155 -6.04 -32.44 1.24
C GLU A 155 -5.63 -31.08 1.82
N ASP A 156 -6.49 -30.07 1.76
CA ASP A 156 -6.26 -28.75 2.34
C ASP A 156 -6.41 -28.75 3.87
N SER A 157 -6.87 -29.86 4.45
CA SER A 157 -6.92 -30.05 5.90
C SER A 157 -5.66 -30.70 6.48
N VAL A 158 -4.75 -31.19 5.63
CA VAL A 158 -3.62 -32.07 6.03
C VAL A 158 -2.31 -31.29 6.26
N GLY A 159 -2.34 -29.96 6.11
CA GLY A 159 -1.17 -29.09 6.29
C GLY A 159 -0.27 -29.00 5.06
N LEU A 160 0.72 -28.11 5.11
CA LEU A 160 1.57 -27.77 3.97
C LEU A 160 2.36 -28.98 3.44
N THR A 161 2.79 -29.89 4.33
CA THR A 161 3.44 -31.14 3.94
C THR A 161 2.49 -32.05 3.15
N GLY A 162 1.24 -32.19 3.60
CA GLY A 162 0.23 -32.99 2.90
C GLY A 162 -0.07 -32.44 1.52
N GLN A 163 -0.19 -31.12 1.39
CA GLN A 163 -0.36 -30.45 0.10
C GLN A 163 0.83 -30.69 -0.85
N LEU A 164 2.07 -30.65 -0.36
CA LEU A 164 3.25 -30.96 -1.17
C LEU A 164 3.25 -32.41 -1.68
N LEU A 165 2.87 -33.36 -0.82
CA LEU A 165 2.75 -34.78 -1.20
C LEU A 165 1.65 -34.99 -2.25
N ALA A 166 0.49 -34.34 -2.07
CA ALA A 166 -0.61 -34.37 -3.05
C ALA A 166 -0.20 -33.77 -4.40
N ALA A 167 0.67 -32.75 -4.39
CA ALA A 167 1.28 -32.18 -5.59
C ALA A 167 2.41 -33.04 -6.22
N GLY A 168 2.58 -34.29 -5.76
CA GLY A 168 3.56 -35.23 -6.31
C GLY A 168 5.00 -35.01 -5.84
N THR A 169 5.22 -34.21 -4.79
CA THR A 169 6.56 -34.02 -4.20
C THR A 169 6.94 -35.25 -3.37
N SER A 170 8.18 -35.71 -3.49
CA SER A 170 8.65 -36.84 -2.68
C SER A 170 8.67 -36.49 -1.18
N PRO A 171 8.45 -37.46 -0.27
CA PRO A 171 8.42 -37.17 1.17
C PRO A 171 9.67 -36.49 1.71
N GLY A 172 10.86 -36.92 1.27
CA GLY A 172 12.13 -36.31 1.68
C GLY A 172 12.25 -34.86 1.22
N GLU A 173 11.86 -34.57 -0.02
CA GLU A 173 11.88 -33.21 -0.55
C GLU A 173 10.84 -32.31 0.13
N ALA A 174 9.63 -32.83 0.40
CA ALA A 174 8.59 -32.09 1.10
C ALA A 174 9.07 -31.67 2.50
N LEU A 175 9.63 -32.60 3.28
CA LEU A 175 10.19 -32.30 4.61
C LEU A 175 11.35 -31.29 4.53
N ALA A 176 12.22 -31.38 3.52
CA ALA A 176 13.31 -30.44 3.32
C ALA A 176 12.79 -29.02 3.00
N LEU A 177 11.75 -28.90 2.19
CA LEU A 177 11.11 -27.62 1.88
C LEU A 177 10.43 -27.00 3.12
N ILE A 178 9.76 -27.80 3.95
CA ILE A 178 9.17 -27.33 5.22
C ILE A 178 10.26 -26.90 6.21
N ALA A 179 11.35 -27.67 6.33
CA ALA A 179 12.48 -27.29 7.16
C ALA A 179 13.12 -25.98 6.69
N ALA A 180 13.26 -25.79 5.38
CA ALA A 180 13.76 -24.55 4.79
C ALA A 180 12.81 -23.37 5.07
N LEU A 181 11.48 -23.58 4.97
CA LEU A 181 10.47 -22.57 5.32
C LEU A 181 10.61 -22.11 6.76
N ARG A 182 10.68 -23.06 7.70
CA ARG A 182 10.83 -22.81 9.13
C ARG A 182 12.14 -22.08 9.46
N ALA A 183 13.22 -22.37 8.74
CA ALA A 183 14.52 -21.73 8.95
C ALA A 183 14.60 -20.32 8.33
N ARG A 184 14.10 -20.14 7.11
CA ARG A 184 14.20 -18.87 6.34
C ARG A 184 12.95 -18.64 5.46
N PRO A 185 11.86 -18.09 6.04
CA PRO A 185 10.59 -17.94 5.32
C PRO A 185 10.66 -17.09 4.05
N ASP A 186 11.43 -16.00 4.07
CA ASP A 186 11.52 -15.05 2.96
C ASP A 186 12.31 -15.55 1.75
N SER A 187 13.11 -16.62 1.90
CA SER A 187 13.82 -17.25 0.78
C SER A 187 13.18 -18.57 0.35
N ALA A 188 12.53 -19.29 1.27
CA ALA A 188 11.97 -20.61 0.98
C ALA A 188 10.76 -20.57 0.04
N TRP A 189 10.01 -19.46 -0.01
CA TRP A 189 8.81 -19.35 -0.85
C TRP A 189 9.12 -19.54 -2.34
N ALA A 190 10.32 -19.14 -2.81
CA ALA A 190 10.72 -19.26 -4.21
C ALA A 190 10.79 -20.73 -4.67
N SER A 191 11.17 -21.64 -3.77
CA SER A 191 11.21 -23.09 -4.04
C SER A 191 9.86 -23.76 -3.81
N LEU A 192 9.01 -23.20 -2.93
CA LEU A 192 7.66 -23.71 -2.66
C LEU A 192 6.67 -23.39 -3.78
N LEU A 193 6.73 -22.18 -4.35
CA LEU A 193 5.74 -21.67 -5.30
C LEU A 193 5.59 -22.51 -6.59
N PRO A 194 6.67 -23.06 -7.19
CA PRO A 194 6.55 -23.94 -8.35
C PRO A 194 5.82 -25.26 -8.06
N ARG A 195 5.86 -25.74 -6.81
CA ARG A 195 5.20 -26.98 -6.38
C ARG A 195 3.78 -26.73 -5.89
N LEU A 196 3.54 -25.58 -5.26
CA LEU A 196 2.24 -25.16 -4.75
C LEU A 196 1.91 -23.76 -5.28
N PRO A 197 1.47 -23.65 -6.55
CA PRO A 197 1.14 -22.36 -7.15
C PRO A 197 -0.03 -21.66 -6.44
N ALA A 198 -0.90 -22.42 -5.76
CA ALA A 198 -1.98 -21.89 -4.94
C ALA A 198 -1.50 -21.06 -3.73
N LEU A 199 -0.22 -21.14 -3.36
CA LEU A 199 0.40 -20.23 -2.39
C LEU A 199 0.53 -18.79 -2.92
N ALA A 200 0.47 -18.56 -4.23
CA ALA A 200 0.50 -17.22 -4.79
C ALA A 200 -0.69 -16.41 -4.24
N PRO A 201 -0.45 -15.20 -3.67
CA PRO A 201 -1.54 -14.38 -3.19
C PRO A 201 -2.40 -13.90 -4.36
N PRO A 202 -3.74 -13.82 -4.19
CA PRO A 202 -4.62 -13.35 -5.24
C PRO A 202 -4.30 -11.89 -5.60
N PRO A 203 -4.56 -11.48 -6.84
CA PRO A 203 -4.38 -10.09 -7.21
C PRO A 203 -5.26 -9.18 -6.34
N PRO A 204 -4.76 -8.01 -5.92
CA PRO A 204 -5.49 -7.14 -5.02
C PRO A 204 -6.82 -6.67 -5.65
N ARG A 205 -7.90 -6.79 -4.86
CA ARG A 205 -9.28 -6.44 -5.26
C ARG A 205 -9.37 -5.00 -5.76
N ALA A 206 -10.27 -4.76 -6.72
CA ALA A 206 -10.48 -3.43 -7.30
C ALA A 206 -10.85 -2.36 -6.25
N ARG A 207 -11.59 -2.73 -5.20
CA ARG A 207 -11.91 -1.84 -4.06
C ARG A 207 -10.65 -1.36 -3.34
N THR A 208 -9.73 -2.26 -3.02
CA THR A 208 -8.47 -1.94 -2.34
C THR A 208 -7.61 -1.01 -3.19
N ARG A 209 -7.54 -1.25 -4.51
CA ARG A 209 -6.82 -0.37 -5.45
C ARG A 209 -7.45 1.04 -5.50
N ARG A 210 -8.78 1.13 -5.64
CA ARG A 210 -9.51 2.41 -5.64
C ARG A 210 -9.25 3.19 -4.36
N MET A 211 -9.31 2.51 -3.22
CA MET A 211 -9.08 3.13 -1.93
C MET A 211 -7.64 3.61 -1.77
N LEU A 212 -6.63 2.79 -2.10
CA LEU A 212 -5.23 3.20 -2.04
C LEU A 212 -4.92 4.36 -2.99
N ASN A 213 -5.49 4.36 -4.20
CA ASN A 213 -5.33 5.46 -5.15
C ASN A 213 -5.95 6.76 -4.61
N GLY A 214 -7.18 6.69 -4.10
CA GLY A 214 -7.86 7.84 -3.51
C GLY A 214 -7.12 8.37 -2.27
N LEU A 215 -6.67 7.48 -1.38
CA LEU A 215 -5.86 7.84 -0.22
C LEU A 215 -4.53 8.48 -0.63
N GLY A 216 -3.87 7.97 -1.68
CA GLY A 216 -2.61 8.55 -2.18
C GLY A 216 -2.82 9.97 -2.68
N TRP A 217 -3.82 10.16 -3.53
CA TRP A 217 -4.18 11.49 -4.02
C TRP A 217 -4.52 12.46 -2.88
N LEU A 218 -5.38 12.05 -1.95
CA LEU A 218 -5.77 12.88 -0.80
C LEU A 218 -4.58 13.21 0.10
N ALA A 219 -3.72 12.23 0.40
CA ALA A 219 -2.54 12.45 1.23
C ALA A 219 -1.59 13.49 0.64
N GLY A 220 -1.48 13.56 -0.69
CA GLY A 220 -0.67 14.54 -1.39
C GLY A 220 -1.30 15.93 -1.50
N SER A 221 -2.60 15.98 -1.80
CA SER A 221 -3.31 17.21 -2.19
C SER A 221 -3.98 17.95 -1.01
N LEU A 222 -4.55 17.22 -0.05
CA LEU A 222 -5.33 17.80 1.05
C LEU A 222 -4.51 18.74 1.95
N PRO A 223 -3.27 18.38 2.39
CA PRO A 223 -2.50 19.25 3.28
C PRO A 223 -2.19 20.61 2.65
N GLY A 224 -1.76 20.63 1.38
CA GLY A 224 -1.49 21.87 0.66
C GLY A 224 -2.75 22.71 0.47
N THR A 225 -3.86 22.07 0.08
CA THR A 225 -5.15 22.73 -0.13
C THR A 225 -5.69 23.37 1.16
N LEU A 226 -5.60 22.67 2.30
CA LEU A 226 -5.98 23.19 3.61
C LEU A 226 -5.10 24.39 4.02
N LEU A 227 -3.79 24.26 3.89
CA LEU A 227 -2.85 25.33 4.26
C LEU A 227 -3.06 26.60 3.43
N ILE A 228 -3.33 26.45 2.12
CA ILE A 228 -3.66 27.58 1.23
C ILE A 228 -4.99 28.24 1.63
N SER A 229 -5.94 27.46 2.15
CA SER A 229 -7.25 27.97 2.55
C SER A 229 -7.23 28.66 3.91
N TRP A 230 -6.37 28.23 4.84
CA TRP A 230 -6.41 28.68 6.23
C TRP A 230 -5.37 29.75 6.57
N LEU A 231 -4.23 29.77 5.87
CA LEU A 231 -3.18 30.74 6.16
C LEU A 231 -3.40 32.04 5.39
N PRO A 232 -3.07 33.20 5.99
CA PRO A 232 -3.13 34.47 5.28
C PRO A 232 -1.99 34.58 4.25
N SER A 233 -2.23 35.36 3.20
CA SER A 233 -1.17 35.83 2.30
C SER A 233 -0.18 36.73 3.05
N PRO A 234 1.14 36.64 2.80
CA PRO A 234 1.81 35.85 1.76
C PRO A 234 2.28 34.45 2.20
N PHE A 235 1.98 34.03 3.43
CA PHE A 235 2.56 32.83 4.03
C PHE A 235 1.96 31.51 3.53
N ALA A 236 0.73 31.54 3.03
CA ALA A 236 -0.02 30.35 2.68
C ALA A 236 0.70 29.44 1.66
N LEU A 237 1.18 30.01 0.55
CA LEU A 237 1.80 29.26 -0.54
C LEU A 237 3.19 28.68 -0.17
N PRO A 238 4.13 29.44 0.44
CA PRO A 238 5.40 28.88 0.90
C PRO A 238 5.23 27.75 1.92
N VAL A 239 4.33 27.92 2.90
CA VAL A 239 4.08 26.90 3.93
C VAL A 239 3.44 25.65 3.33
N ALA A 240 2.43 25.80 2.46
CA ALA A 240 1.81 24.69 1.75
C ALA A 240 2.83 23.91 0.89
N THR A 241 3.67 24.64 0.13
CA THR A 241 4.71 24.04 -0.71
C THR A 241 5.72 23.26 0.12
N THR A 242 6.16 23.83 1.24
CA THR A 242 7.12 23.18 2.15
C THR A 242 6.52 21.92 2.78
N ALA A 243 5.27 21.98 3.25
CA ALA A 243 4.57 20.83 3.81
C ALA A 243 4.42 19.70 2.79
N CYS A 244 3.96 20.01 1.57
CA CYS A 244 3.85 19.05 0.47
C CYS A 244 5.21 18.48 0.04
N ALA A 245 6.27 19.28 0.06
CA ALA A 245 7.64 18.83 -0.22
C ALA A 245 8.15 17.87 0.87
N LEU A 246 7.91 18.15 2.15
CA LEU A 246 8.28 17.28 3.27
C LEU A 246 7.52 15.94 3.23
N LEU A 247 6.23 15.96 2.89
CA LEU A 247 5.43 14.74 2.72
C LEU A 247 5.95 13.89 1.56
N THR A 248 6.24 14.52 0.43
CA THR A 248 6.79 13.84 -0.75
C THR A 248 8.20 13.33 -0.50
N TRP A 249 9.03 14.06 0.26
CA TRP A 249 10.35 13.61 0.68
C TRP A 249 10.25 12.32 1.50
N ARG A 250 9.33 12.24 2.47
CA ARG A 250 9.13 11.02 3.26
C ARG A 250 8.65 9.84 2.41
N ALA A 251 7.86 10.08 1.37
CA ALA A 251 7.30 9.02 0.54
C ALA A 251 8.23 8.54 -0.59
N LYS A 252 8.98 9.45 -1.23
CA LYS A 252 9.77 9.19 -2.46
C LYS A 252 11.25 9.58 -2.36
N GLY A 253 11.71 10.05 -1.20
CA GLY A 253 13.09 10.50 -1.02
C GLY A 253 13.31 11.98 -1.40
N PRO A 254 14.52 12.50 -1.16
CA PRO A 254 14.81 13.95 -1.18
C PRO A 254 14.59 14.59 -2.55
N ALA A 255 14.91 13.87 -3.63
CA ALA A 255 14.66 14.33 -4.99
C ALA A 255 13.18 14.62 -5.26
N GLY A 256 12.28 13.79 -4.70
CA GLY A 256 10.83 14.00 -4.82
C GLY A 256 10.38 15.31 -4.16
N GLY A 257 10.85 15.58 -2.94
CA GLY A 257 10.56 16.83 -2.23
C GLY A 257 11.13 18.06 -2.94
N ALA A 258 12.38 17.98 -3.43
CA ALA A 258 13.02 19.05 -4.18
C ALA A 258 12.26 19.40 -5.47
N LEU A 259 11.75 18.39 -6.18
CA LEU A 259 10.95 18.59 -7.39
C LEU A 259 9.67 19.39 -7.11
N ILE A 260 8.99 19.17 -5.98
CA ILE A 260 7.80 19.95 -5.59
C ILE A 260 8.14 21.43 -5.45
N VAL A 261 9.21 21.75 -4.72
CA VAL A 261 9.65 23.14 -4.51
C VAL A 261 10.03 23.79 -5.84
N LEU A 262 10.85 23.10 -6.65
CA LEU A 262 11.28 23.61 -7.95
C LEU A 262 10.09 23.88 -8.87
N THR A 263 9.13 22.95 -8.92
CA THR A 263 7.93 23.09 -9.76
C THR A 263 7.09 24.28 -9.33
N ALA A 264 6.87 24.47 -8.02
CA ALA A 264 6.13 25.62 -7.51
C ALA A 264 6.83 26.95 -7.84
N LEU A 265 8.15 27.01 -7.68
CA LEU A 265 8.95 28.20 -8.03
C LEU A 265 8.87 28.52 -9.53
N LEU A 266 9.03 27.53 -10.39
CA LEU A 266 8.93 27.69 -11.83
C LEU A 266 7.52 28.13 -12.25
N ALA A 267 6.48 27.51 -11.69
CA ALA A 267 5.10 27.88 -11.95
C ALA A 267 4.81 29.34 -11.56
N TYR A 268 5.28 29.76 -10.37
CA TYR A 268 5.18 31.15 -9.93
C TYR A 268 5.91 32.11 -10.88
N ALA A 269 7.15 31.79 -11.26
CA ALA A 269 7.94 32.59 -12.17
C ALA A 269 7.28 32.72 -13.55
N CYS A 270 6.74 31.62 -14.10
CA CYS A 270 5.98 31.64 -15.35
C CYS A 270 4.72 32.53 -15.25
N GLY A 271 3.99 32.44 -14.12
CA GLY A 271 2.83 33.31 -13.88
C GLY A 271 3.23 34.79 -13.80
N ARG A 272 4.35 35.12 -13.16
CA ARG A 272 4.89 36.48 -13.11
C ARG A 272 5.31 36.98 -14.49
N LEU A 273 6.01 36.16 -15.28
CA LEU A 273 6.41 36.51 -16.64
C LEU A 273 5.19 36.78 -17.53
N GLY A 274 4.19 35.90 -17.49
CA GLY A 274 2.96 36.06 -18.26
C GLY A 274 2.04 37.19 -17.77
N HIS A 275 2.26 37.74 -16.58
CA HIS A 275 1.55 38.93 -16.09
C HIS A 275 2.21 40.24 -16.53
N VAL A 276 3.52 40.21 -16.78
CA VAL A 276 4.31 41.38 -17.20
C VAL A 276 4.27 41.58 -18.72
N LEU A 277 4.07 40.50 -19.49
CA LEU A 277 3.82 40.50 -20.92
C LEU A 277 2.35 40.85 -21.23
#